data_AF-A0AAV9ZJR4-F1
#
_entry.id   AF-A0AAV9ZJR4-F1
#
_cell.length_a   1.000
_cell.length_b   1.000
_cell.length_c   1.000
_cell.angle_alpha   90.00
_cell.angle_beta   90.00
_cell.angle_gamma   90.00
#
_symmetry.space_group_name_H-M   'P 1'
#
loop_
_entity.id
_entity.type
_entity.pdbx_description
1 polymer ?
#
loop_
_entity_poly.entity_id
_entity_poly.type
_entity_poly.pdbx_seq_one_letter_code
_entity_poly.pdbx_strand_id
1 'polypeptide(L)'
;MIIVFSLAIHILNLPFEITMIIFEHYLPQYPRRPLAVDLALFGWICGQWRAVAFAAPRLWRAFTMNLNAMMISHQAKALQEWLRRSGTLPISIDILLPADQPCCLQEMNNIVSLILAHSCRWEHTRIGLMLPFESLRLLQGRMPVLRSLIIGPTEVPMPPPASPISLFGESPCLDTVRLSRCFEPDYVTLPWTNLTWIEADFLYPEECVTI
;
A
#
# COMPACT_ATOMS: atom_id res chain seq x y z
N MET A 1 11.43 24.28 42.40
CA MET A 1 11.92 23.46 41.28
C MET A 1 11.16 22.12 41.26
N ILE A 2 9.84 22.12 41.02
CA ILE A 2 9.00 20.91 40.90
C ILE A 2 7.78 21.25 40.02
N ILE A 3 7.96 21.35 38.70
CA ILE A 3 6.83 21.47 37.75
C ILE A 3 7.02 20.55 36.53
N VAL A 4 8.25 20.13 36.23
CA VAL A 4 8.56 19.35 35.01
C VAL A 4 8.04 17.90 35.07
N PHE A 5 7.91 17.28 36.25
CA PHE A 5 7.41 15.90 36.36
C PHE A 5 5.88 15.76 36.26
N SER A 6 5.12 16.80 36.60
CA SER A 6 3.64 16.72 36.63
C SER A 6 3.03 16.72 35.22
N LEU A 7 3.57 17.50 34.29
CA LEU A 7 3.14 17.54 32.89
C LEU A 7 3.44 16.22 32.15
N ALA A 8 4.58 15.58 32.47
CA ALA A 8 4.97 14.30 31.87
C ALA A 8 4.02 13.15 32.25
N ILE A 9 3.45 13.15 33.46
CA ILE A 9 2.46 12.14 33.87
C ILE A 9 1.10 12.39 33.21
N HIS A 10 0.74 13.65 32.96
CA HIS A 10 -0.53 14.01 32.32
C HIS A 10 -0.59 13.60 30.84
N ILE A 11 0.51 13.76 30.09
CA ILE A 11 0.52 13.38 28.66
C ILE A 11 0.40 11.86 28.44
N LEU A 12 0.80 11.07 29.43
CA LEU A 12 0.73 9.60 29.38
C LEU A 12 -0.65 9.04 29.75
N ASN A 13 -1.54 9.88 30.30
CA ASN A 13 -2.90 9.51 30.75
C ASN A 13 -3.98 10.29 29.97
N LEU A 14 -3.67 10.72 28.76
CA LEU A 14 -4.64 11.41 27.91
C LEU A 14 -5.80 10.47 27.55
N PRO A 15 -7.03 11.01 27.41
CA PRO A 15 -8.15 10.28 26.83
C PRO A 15 -7.82 9.73 25.44
N PHE A 16 -8.58 8.72 25.01
CA PHE A 16 -8.41 8.07 23.72
C PHE A 16 -8.44 9.10 22.57
N GLU A 17 -9.40 10.03 22.62
CA GLU A 17 -9.65 11.04 21.59
C GLU A 17 -8.46 11.98 21.42
N ILE A 18 -7.89 12.46 22.52
CA ILE A 18 -6.76 13.38 22.48
C ILE A 18 -5.50 12.65 22.00
N THR A 19 -5.30 11.41 22.46
CA THR A 19 -4.18 10.58 22.00
C THR A 19 -4.28 10.32 20.48
N MET A 20 -5.47 10.06 19.97
CA MET A 20 -5.72 9.91 18.53
C MET A 20 -5.45 11.20 17.74
N ILE A 21 -5.85 12.38 18.26
CA ILE A 21 -5.55 13.66 17.61
C ILE A 21 -4.03 13.86 17.48
N ILE A 22 -3.27 13.50 18.51
CA ILE A 22 -1.80 13.56 18.47
C ILE A 22 -1.25 12.62 17.39
N PHE A 23 -1.75 11.38 17.33
CA PHE A 23 -1.32 10.42 16.32
C PHE A 23 -1.62 10.89 14.90
N GLU A 24 -2.81 11.41 14.65
CA GLU A 24 -3.23 11.91 13.34
C GLU A 24 -2.45 13.16 12.91
N HIS A 25 -1.97 13.98 13.85
CA HIS A 25 -1.09 15.12 13.55
C HIS A 25 0.36 14.72 13.32
N TYR A 26 0.85 13.68 14.02
CA TYR A 26 2.22 13.22 13.90
C TYR A 26 2.43 12.40 12.62
N LEU A 27 1.48 11.53 12.28
CA LEU A 27 1.55 10.70 11.08
C LEU A 27 1.26 11.53 9.82
N PRO A 28 1.82 11.13 8.67
CA PRO A 28 1.46 11.75 7.41
C PRO A 28 -0.03 11.53 7.11
N GLN A 29 -0.67 12.55 6.53
CA GLN A 29 -2.08 12.48 6.16
C GLN A 29 -2.31 11.41 5.10
N TYR A 30 -3.35 10.60 5.30
CA TYR A 30 -3.81 9.61 4.33
C TYR A 30 -4.03 10.27 2.95
N PRO A 31 -3.62 9.65 1.83
CA PRO A 31 -3.15 8.26 1.68
C PRO A 31 -1.65 8.05 1.85
N ARG A 32 -0.90 9.06 2.29
CA ARG A 32 0.54 8.92 2.55
C ARG A 32 0.76 7.89 3.65
N ARG A 33 1.78 7.08 3.45
CA ARG A 33 2.08 5.91 4.28
C ARG A 33 3.13 6.31 5.32
N PRO A 34 2.90 6.09 6.61
CA PRO A 34 3.92 6.32 7.63
C PRO A 34 5.08 5.34 7.47
N LEU A 35 6.25 5.71 7.98
CA LEU A 35 7.33 4.74 8.13
C LEU A 35 6.96 3.75 9.22
N ALA A 36 7.43 2.51 9.11
CA ALA A 36 7.15 1.48 10.13
C ALA A 36 7.62 1.92 11.53
N VAL A 37 8.69 2.71 11.61
CA VAL A 37 9.19 3.29 12.86
C VAL A 37 8.19 4.26 13.49
N ASP A 38 7.44 5.02 12.70
CA ASP A 38 6.52 6.06 13.21
C ASP A 38 5.40 5.45 14.06
N LEU A 39 4.87 4.31 13.64
CA LEU A 39 3.84 3.57 14.39
C LEU A 39 4.43 2.80 15.58
N ALA A 40 5.67 2.32 15.46
CA ALA A 40 6.35 1.66 16.56
C ALA A 40 6.60 2.62 17.73
N LEU A 41 6.90 3.89 17.44
CA LEU A 41 7.11 4.93 18.45
C LEU A 41 5.92 5.07 19.40
N PHE A 42 4.68 5.05 18.90
CA PHE A 42 3.49 5.10 19.76
C PHE A 42 3.41 3.94 20.74
N GLY A 43 3.84 2.76 20.30
CA GLY A 43 3.93 1.58 21.14
C GLY A 43 5.02 1.68 22.21
N TRP A 44 6.04 2.52 22.04
CA TRP A 44 7.18 2.64 22.95
C TRP A 44 7.01 3.72 24.02
N ILE A 45 6.07 4.66 23.85
CA ILE A 45 5.86 5.77 24.79
C ILE A 45 5.29 5.27 26.13
N CYS A 46 4.13 4.63 26.13
CA CYS A 46 3.56 3.98 27.31
C CYS A 46 2.54 2.89 26.93
N GLY A 47 2.10 2.10 27.92
CA GLY A 47 1.10 1.05 27.72
C GLY A 47 -0.25 1.58 27.20
N GLN A 48 -0.67 2.75 27.67
CA GLN A 48 -1.93 3.38 27.24
C GLN A 48 -1.88 3.78 25.77
N TRP A 49 -0.82 4.47 25.35
CA TRP A 49 -0.63 4.88 23.95
C TRP A 49 -0.53 3.68 23.01
N ARG A 50 0.14 2.61 23.45
CA ARG A 50 0.15 1.33 22.73
C ARG A 50 -1.26 0.75 22.57
N ALA A 51 -2.06 0.74 23.63
CA ALA A 51 -3.43 0.24 23.59
C ALA A 51 -4.31 1.06 22.63
N VAL A 52 -4.23 2.39 22.69
CA VAL A 52 -4.93 3.30 21.77
C VAL A 52 -4.50 3.02 20.33
N ALA A 53 -3.19 3.01 20.06
CA ALA A 53 -2.67 2.79 18.72
C ALA A 53 -3.13 1.44 18.15
N PHE A 54 -3.17 0.40 18.99
CA PHE A 54 -3.55 -0.95 18.59
C PHE A 54 -5.06 -1.08 18.35
N ALA A 55 -5.87 -0.29 19.04
CA ALA A 55 -7.32 -0.30 18.93
C ALA A 55 -7.86 0.58 17.79
N ALA A 56 -7.04 1.44 17.18
CA ALA A 56 -7.49 2.45 16.22
C ALA A 56 -7.23 2.04 14.75
N PRO A 57 -8.24 1.55 13.98
CA PRO A 57 -8.01 1.00 12.64
C PRO A 57 -7.47 2.01 11.63
N ARG A 58 -7.76 3.31 11.84
CA ARG A 58 -7.33 4.41 10.98
C ARG A 58 -5.81 4.54 10.90
N LEU A 59 -5.06 4.14 11.93
CA LEU A 59 -3.59 4.20 11.93
C LEU A 59 -2.97 3.08 11.09
N TRP A 60 -3.70 1.98 10.86
CA TRP A 60 -3.22 0.79 10.17
C TRP A 60 -3.67 0.72 8.72
N ARG A 61 -4.42 1.72 8.22
CA ARG A 61 -4.97 1.69 6.87
C ARG A 61 -3.98 2.15 5.79
N ALA A 62 -2.76 2.55 6.14
CA ALA A 62 -1.74 2.94 5.17
C ALA A 62 -0.37 2.35 5.54
N PHE A 63 0.27 1.59 4.64
CA PHE A 63 1.60 1.02 4.89
C PHE A 63 2.40 0.74 3.63
N THR A 64 3.73 0.79 3.79
CA THR A 64 4.72 0.34 2.81
C THR A 64 5.47 -0.86 3.38
N MET A 65 5.64 -1.91 2.57
CA MET A 65 6.42 -3.08 2.94
C MET A 65 7.44 -3.42 1.85
N ASN A 66 8.72 -3.39 2.23
CA ASN A 66 9.81 -3.81 1.35
C ASN A 66 10.11 -5.28 1.67
N LEU A 67 9.67 -6.18 0.80
CA LEU A 67 9.86 -7.61 1.00
C LEU A 67 11.34 -7.96 1.00
N ASN A 68 11.73 -8.80 1.97
CA ASN A 68 13.08 -9.29 2.12
C ASN A 68 13.02 -10.81 2.27
N ALA A 69 13.72 -11.52 1.40
CA ALA A 69 13.69 -12.98 1.34
C ALA A 69 14.02 -13.64 2.69
N MET A 70 14.97 -13.06 3.44
CA MET A 70 15.39 -13.58 4.75
C MET A 70 14.36 -13.33 5.86
N MET A 71 13.46 -12.37 5.67
CA MET A 71 12.48 -11.95 6.68
C MET A 71 11.03 -12.22 6.25
N ILE A 72 10.81 -12.87 5.12
CA ILE A 72 9.49 -12.94 4.47
C ILE A 72 8.43 -13.60 5.36
N SER A 73 8.82 -14.64 6.11
CA SER A 73 7.96 -15.29 7.11
C SER A 73 7.53 -14.34 8.25
N HIS A 74 8.42 -13.44 8.70
CA HIS A 74 8.10 -12.42 9.70
C HIS A 74 7.24 -11.30 9.09
N GLN A 75 7.54 -10.90 7.85
CA GLN A 75 6.80 -9.89 7.13
C GLN A 75 5.37 -10.33 6.83
N ALA A 76 5.15 -11.60 6.50
CA ALA A 76 3.82 -12.15 6.31
C ALA A 76 2.97 -12.04 7.58
N LYS A 77 3.54 -12.36 8.76
CA LYS A 77 2.87 -12.20 10.05
C LYS A 77 2.57 -10.73 10.36
N ALA A 78 3.52 -9.84 10.10
CA ALA A 78 3.32 -8.42 10.28
C ALA A 78 2.19 -7.90 9.37
N LEU A 79 2.19 -8.30 8.09
CA LEU A 79 1.16 -7.95 7.13
C LEU A 79 -0.23 -8.42 7.58
N GLN A 80 -0.36 -9.67 8.05
CA GLN A 80 -1.63 -10.17 8.59
C GLN A 80 -2.13 -9.30 9.73
N GLU A 81 -1.26 -8.90 10.65
CA GLU A 81 -1.65 -8.07 11.79
C GLU A 81 -2.06 -6.65 11.36
N TRP A 82 -1.37 -6.06 10.40
CA TRP A 82 -1.73 -4.79 9.78
C TRP A 82 -3.11 -4.85 9.11
N LEU A 83 -3.36 -5.88 8.30
CA LEU A 83 -4.63 -6.10 7.62
C LEU A 83 -5.78 -6.35 8.61
N ARG A 84 -5.52 -7.10 9.70
CA ARG A 84 -6.47 -7.34 10.78
C ARG A 84 -6.84 -6.05 11.51
N ARG A 85 -5.84 -5.22 11.85
CA ARG A 85 -6.06 -3.98 12.61
C ARG A 85 -6.73 -2.88 11.82
N SER A 86 -6.46 -2.80 10.52
CA SER A 86 -7.14 -1.85 9.63
C SER A 86 -8.65 -2.15 9.47
N GLY A 87 -9.12 -3.29 9.96
CA GLY A 87 -10.54 -3.64 10.03
C GLY A 87 -11.15 -3.79 8.64
N THR A 88 -12.21 -3.04 8.35
CA THR A 88 -12.88 -3.01 7.05
C THR A 88 -12.58 -1.74 6.26
N LEU A 89 -11.75 -0.84 6.79
CA LEU A 89 -11.44 0.43 6.13
C LEU A 89 -10.73 0.18 4.79
N PRO A 90 -10.95 1.05 3.79
CA PRO A 90 -10.14 1.01 2.58
C PRO A 90 -8.67 1.29 2.91
N ILE A 91 -7.73 0.71 2.17
CA ILE A 91 -6.30 0.72 2.50
C ILE A 91 -5.44 1.37 1.41
N SER A 92 -4.36 2.02 1.86
CA SER A 92 -3.25 2.49 1.04
C SER A 92 -2.05 1.56 1.22
N ILE A 93 -1.70 0.81 0.17
CA ILE A 93 -0.73 -0.28 0.24
C ILE A 93 0.39 -0.03 -0.77
N ASP A 94 1.63 -0.22 -0.36
CA ASP A 94 2.79 -0.28 -1.24
C ASP A 94 3.62 -1.50 -0.89
N ILE A 95 3.86 -2.38 -1.85
CA ILE A 95 4.66 -3.57 -1.62
C ILE A 95 5.76 -3.62 -2.67
N LEU A 96 6.99 -3.46 -2.19
CA LEU A 96 8.19 -3.49 -3.01
C LEU A 96 8.81 -4.88 -2.90
N LEU A 97 8.94 -5.55 -4.04
CA LEU A 97 9.55 -6.87 -4.13
C LEU A 97 11.07 -6.73 -4.35
N PRO A 98 11.89 -7.62 -3.76
CA PRO A 98 13.33 -7.59 -3.97
C PRO A 98 13.65 -8.05 -5.40
N ALA A 99 14.48 -7.28 -6.12
CA ALA A 99 14.85 -7.60 -7.49
C ALA A 99 15.73 -8.86 -7.60
N ASP A 100 16.63 -9.08 -6.64
CA ASP A 100 17.77 -10.00 -6.79
C ASP A 100 17.95 -11.01 -5.63
N GLN A 101 16.94 -11.20 -4.77
CA GLN A 101 17.10 -12.08 -3.61
C GLN A 101 16.51 -13.48 -3.84
N PRO A 102 17.26 -14.56 -3.56
CA PRO A 102 16.70 -15.90 -3.56
C PRO A 102 15.74 -16.05 -2.37
N CYS A 103 14.45 -15.87 -2.60
CA CYS A 103 13.40 -16.30 -1.67
C CYS A 103 12.81 -17.64 -2.10
N CYS A 104 12.33 -18.38 -1.10
CA CYS A 104 11.47 -19.53 -1.36
C CYS A 104 10.22 -19.06 -2.12
N LEU A 105 10.01 -19.60 -3.34
CA LEU A 105 8.84 -19.29 -4.17
C LEU A 105 7.52 -19.49 -3.40
N GLN A 106 7.47 -20.48 -2.51
CA GLN A 106 6.28 -20.75 -1.71
C GLN A 106 5.97 -19.60 -0.74
N GLU A 107 6.98 -19.05 -0.06
CA GLU A 107 6.77 -17.95 0.89
C GLU A 107 6.38 -16.66 0.18
N MET A 108 6.96 -16.40 -1.00
CA MET A 108 6.50 -15.32 -1.88
C MET A 108 5.04 -15.51 -2.28
N ASN A 109 4.66 -16.70 -2.73
CA ASN A 109 3.28 -16.97 -3.13
C ASN A 109 2.30 -16.81 -1.96
N ASN A 110 2.71 -17.17 -0.75
CA ASN A 110 1.90 -16.99 0.46
C ASN A 110 1.67 -15.51 0.77
N ILE A 111 2.70 -14.66 0.71
CA ILE A 111 2.51 -13.23 0.99
C ILE A 111 1.72 -12.56 -0.13
N VAL A 112 1.98 -12.90 -1.39
CA VAL A 112 1.24 -12.41 -2.56
C VAL A 112 -0.24 -12.78 -2.45
N SER A 113 -0.56 -14.05 -2.21
CA SER A 113 -1.96 -14.49 -2.07
C SER A 113 -2.68 -13.78 -0.92
N LEU A 114 -2.01 -13.56 0.22
CA LEU A 114 -2.54 -12.78 1.33
C LEU A 114 -2.86 -11.34 0.90
N ILE A 115 -1.96 -10.68 0.17
CA ILE A 115 -2.16 -9.32 -0.34
C ILE A 115 -3.39 -9.25 -1.26
N LEU A 116 -3.44 -10.14 -2.26
CA LEU A 116 -4.50 -10.19 -3.27
C LEU A 116 -5.87 -10.52 -2.67
N ALA A 117 -5.92 -11.31 -1.59
CA ALA A 117 -7.15 -11.63 -0.88
C ALA A 117 -7.86 -10.39 -0.28
N HIS A 118 -7.13 -9.29 -0.07
CA HIS A 118 -7.66 -8.04 0.46
C HIS A 118 -7.82 -6.93 -0.60
N SER A 119 -7.74 -7.28 -1.88
CA SER A 119 -7.88 -6.34 -3.02
C SER A 119 -9.18 -5.53 -3.02
N CYS A 120 -10.27 -6.08 -2.46
CA CYS A 120 -11.56 -5.40 -2.37
C CYS A 120 -11.53 -4.11 -1.53
N ARG A 121 -10.49 -3.93 -0.71
CA ARG A 121 -10.30 -2.77 0.16
C ARG A 121 -9.26 -1.80 -0.39
N TRP A 122 -8.60 -2.07 -1.52
CA TRP A 122 -7.53 -1.21 -2.00
C TRP A 122 -8.10 0.10 -2.52
N GLU A 123 -7.71 1.22 -1.91
CA GLU A 123 -8.09 2.57 -2.33
C GLU A 123 -6.92 3.27 -3.03
N HIS A 124 -5.70 3.08 -2.51
CA HIS A 124 -4.47 3.55 -3.15
C HIS A 124 -3.45 2.43 -3.15
N THR A 125 -2.97 2.02 -4.32
CA THR A 125 -2.01 0.91 -4.39
C THR A 125 -0.89 1.18 -5.38
N ARG A 126 0.30 0.68 -5.07
CA ARG A 126 1.35 0.49 -6.07
C ARG A 126 1.43 -1.00 -6.37
N ILE A 127 1.21 -1.37 -7.63
CA ILE A 127 1.42 -2.73 -8.12
C ILE A 127 2.76 -2.73 -8.88
N GLY A 128 3.74 -3.43 -8.33
CA GLY A 128 4.96 -3.77 -9.05
C GLY A 128 4.79 -5.07 -9.82
N LEU A 129 5.35 -5.15 -11.03
CA LEU A 129 5.23 -6.34 -11.90
C LEU A 129 6.04 -7.58 -11.44
N MET A 130 6.70 -7.53 -10.29
CA MET A 130 7.30 -8.75 -9.71
C MET A 130 6.24 -9.72 -9.17
N LEU A 131 4.95 -9.33 -9.15
CA LEU A 131 3.86 -10.28 -9.04
C LEU A 131 3.79 -11.11 -10.32
N PRO A 132 3.76 -12.45 -10.25
CA PRO A 132 3.54 -13.28 -11.43
C PRO A 132 2.31 -12.78 -12.19
N PHE A 133 2.39 -12.62 -13.52
CA PHE A 133 1.28 -12.12 -14.34
C PHE A 133 -0.04 -12.87 -14.11
N GLU A 134 0.03 -14.19 -13.91
CA GLU A 134 -1.13 -15.01 -13.57
C GLU A 134 -1.79 -14.62 -12.23
N SER A 135 -1.01 -14.11 -11.27
CA SER A 135 -1.52 -13.62 -9.99
C SER A 135 -2.27 -12.29 -10.15
N LEU A 136 -1.89 -11.47 -11.14
CA LEU A 136 -2.62 -10.23 -11.43
C LEU A 136 -4.03 -10.53 -11.98
N ARG A 137 -4.21 -11.61 -12.74
CA ARG A 137 -5.54 -12.04 -13.21
C ARG A 137 -6.55 -12.26 -12.07
N LEU A 138 -6.08 -12.64 -10.88
CA LEU A 138 -6.93 -12.80 -9.70
C LEU A 138 -7.54 -11.48 -9.19
N LEU A 139 -7.03 -10.33 -9.64
CA LEU A 139 -7.52 -9.00 -9.26
C LEU A 139 -8.68 -8.51 -10.13
N GLN A 140 -8.96 -9.16 -11.26
CA GLN A 140 -10.02 -8.72 -12.17
C GLN A 140 -11.37 -8.65 -11.43
N GLY A 141 -12.02 -7.48 -11.48
CA GLY A 141 -13.30 -7.23 -10.83
C GLY A 141 -13.26 -7.19 -9.29
N ARG A 142 -12.07 -7.22 -8.66
CA ARG A 142 -11.92 -7.26 -7.19
C ARG A 142 -11.46 -5.96 -6.56
N MET A 143 -11.44 -4.86 -7.29
CA MET A 143 -10.92 -3.56 -6.81
C MET A 143 -11.99 -2.45 -6.88
N PRO A 144 -13.14 -2.60 -6.18
CA PRO A 144 -14.30 -1.72 -6.35
C PRO A 144 -14.08 -0.30 -5.81
N VAL A 145 -13.16 -0.11 -4.86
CA VAL A 145 -12.90 1.17 -4.19
C VAL A 145 -11.55 1.80 -4.59
N LEU A 146 -10.88 1.24 -5.60
CA LEU A 146 -9.57 1.70 -6.05
C LEU A 146 -9.68 3.08 -6.69
N ARG A 147 -8.99 4.08 -6.11
CA ARG A 147 -8.93 5.46 -6.60
C ARG A 147 -7.60 5.77 -7.28
N SER A 148 -6.50 5.38 -6.66
CA SER A 148 -5.15 5.63 -7.18
C SER A 148 -4.38 4.35 -7.41
N LEU A 149 -3.85 4.21 -8.61
CA LEU A 149 -3.00 3.11 -9.02
C LEU A 149 -1.66 3.64 -9.51
N ILE A 150 -0.58 3.10 -8.95
CA ILE A 150 0.76 3.28 -9.48
C ILE A 150 1.23 1.94 -10.05
N ILE A 151 1.52 1.92 -11.34
CA ILE A 151 2.13 0.78 -12.01
C ILE A 151 3.61 1.11 -12.15
N GLY A 152 4.40 0.61 -11.19
CA GLY A 152 5.83 0.92 -11.05
C GLY A 152 6.71 0.00 -11.90
N PRO A 153 7.94 0.44 -12.26
CA PRO A 153 8.86 -0.41 -13.00
C PRO A 153 9.42 -1.50 -12.08
N THR A 154 9.79 -2.63 -12.66
CA THR A 154 10.79 -3.51 -12.09
C THR A 154 12.16 -2.86 -12.32
N GLU A 155 13.06 -2.86 -11.33
CA GLU A 155 14.45 -2.40 -11.55
C GLU A 155 15.16 -3.20 -12.66
N VAL A 156 14.59 -4.35 -13.02
CA VAL A 156 14.99 -5.20 -14.14
C VAL A 156 14.09 -4.91 -15.36
N PRO A 157 14.63 -4.68 -16.57
CA PRO A 157 13.85 -4.69 -17.80
C PRO A 157 13.15 -6.04 -17.94
N MET A 158 11.82 -6.07 -17.82
CA MET A 158 11.07 -7.29 -18.05
C MET A 158 10.64 -7.39 -19.51
N PRO A 159 10.58 -8.61 -20.08
CA PRO A 159 9.96 -8.79 -21.38
C PRO A 159 8.50 -8.33 -21.32
N PRO A 160 7.98 -7.74 -22.41
CA PRO A 160 6.59 -7.32 -22.47
C PRO A 160 5.65 -8.52 -22.22
N PRO A 161 4.49 -8.29 -21.58
CA PRO A 161 3.55 -9.36 -21.35
C PRO A 161 3.06 -10.00 -22.66
N ALA A 162 2.81 -11.31 -22.61
CA ALA A 162 2.25 -12.04 -23.75
C ALA A 162 0.81 -11.58 -24.13
N SER A 163 0.12 -10.86 -23.24
CA SER A 163 -1.23 -10.33 -23.47
C SER A 163 -1.45 -9.03 -22.70
N PRO A 164 -2.27 -8.09 -23.21
CA PRO A 164 -2.66 -6.89 -22.49
C PRO A 164 -3.32 -7.19 -21.13
N ILE A 165 -3.05 -6.34 -20.15
CA ILE A 165 -3.60 -6.36 -18.80
C ILE A 165 -4.91 -5.57 -18.79
N SER A 166 -6.04 -6.26 -18.86
CA SER A 166 -7.38 -5.63 -18.84
C SER A 166 -7.98 -5.45 -17.43
N LEU A 167 -7.20 -5.69 -16.39
CA LEU A 167 -7.66 -5.85 -15.00
C LEU A 167 -8.34 -4.61 -14.42
N PHE A 168 -7.98 -3.43 -14.90
CA PHE A 168 -8.38 -2.16 -14.29
C PHE A 168 -9.67 -1.60 -14.88
N GLY A 169 -10.13 -2.12 -16.02
CA GLY A 169 -11.36 -1.66 -16.68
C GLY A 169 -12.61 -1.78 -15.80
N GLU A 170 -12.60 -2.67 -14.81
CA GLU A 170 -13.69 -2.90 -13.86
C GLU A 170 -13.50 -2.18 -12.50
N SER A 171 -12.59 -1.20 -12.41
CA SER A 171 -12.39 -0.38 -11.20
C SER A 171 -13.19 0.93 -11.30
N PRO A 172 -14.44 1.01 -10.81
CA PRO A 172 -15.32 2.15 -11.08
C PRO A 172 -14.86 3.44 -10.39
N CYS A 173 -14.07 3.36 -9.32
CA CYS A 173 -13.62 4.54 -8.58
C CYS A 173 -12.25 5.06 -9.03
N LEU A 174 -11.62 4.45 -10.04
CA LEU A 174 -10.24 4.75 -10.41
C LEU A 174 -10.19 6.13 -11.08
N ASP A 175 -9.55 7.08 -10.40
CA ASP A 175 -9.45 8.48 -10.82
C ASP A 175 -8.03 8.91 -11.18
N THR A 176 -7.01 8.21 -10.64
CA THR A 176 -5.60 8.58 -10.74
C THR A 176 -4.77 7.37 -11.14
N VAL A 177 -4.05 7.45 -12.25
CA VAL A 177 -3.13 6.41 -12.70
C VAL A 177 -1.74 7.00 -12.93
N ARG A 178 -0.71 6.32 -12.41
CA ARG A 178 0.68 6.59 -12.77
C ARG A 178 1.30 5.37 -13.46
N LEU A 179 1.78 5.57 -14.67
CA LEU A 179 2.48 4.57 -15.48
C LEU A 179 3.98 4.86 -15.48
N SER A 180 4.78 3.91 -15.01
CA SER A 180 6.24 4.01 -15.07
C SER A 180 6.81 3.42 -16.36
N ARG A 181 8.11 3.67 -16.62
CA ARG A 181 8.92 3.37 -17.84
C ARG A 181 8.70 2.04 -18.58
N CYS A 182 8.07 1.05 -17.98
CA CYS A 182 7.98 -0.31 -18.53
C CYS A 182 6.63 -0.60 -19.20
N PHE A 183 5.79 0.41 -19.43
CA PHE A 183 4.45 0.20 -19.99
C PHE A 183 4.23 1.00 -21.26
N GLU A 184 4.11 0.28 -22.38
CA GLU A 184 3.44 0.80 -23.56
C GLU A 184 1.92 0.84 -23.28
N PRO A 185 1.21 1.90 -23.71
CA PRO A 185 -0.23 2.08 -23.47
C PRO A 185 -1.09 0.87 -23.89
N ASP A 186 -0.70 0.18 -24.97
CA ASP A 186 -1.45 -0.94 -25.55
C ASP A 186 -1.55 -2.16 -24.62
N TYR A 187 -0.68 -2.25 -23.61
CA TYR A 187 -0.68 -3.36 -22.66
C TYR A 187 -1.55 -3.15 -21.43
N VAL A 188 -2.21 -2.00 -21.25
CA VAL A 188 -3.08 -1.76 -20.09
C VAL A 188 -4.41 -1.19 -20.53
N THR A 189 -5.50 -1.93 -20.29
CA THR A 189 -6.83 -1.37 -20.45
C THR A 189 -7.22 -0.60 -19.19
N LEU A 190 -7.31 0.72 -19.33
CA LEU A 190 -7.72 1.63 -18.26
C LEU A 190 -9.19 2.06 -18.40
N PRO A 191 -9.89 2.31 -17.28
CA PRO A 191 -11.26 2.82 -17.29
C PRO A 191 -11.27 4.34 -17.58
N TRP A 192 -10.99 4.72 -18.83
CA TRP A 192 -10.84 6.11 -19.28
C TRP A 192 -11.97 7.05 -18.87
N THR A 193 -13.20 6.53 -18.75
CA THR A 193 -14.39 7.31 -18.40
C THR A 193 -14.28 8.02 -17.05
N ASN A 194 -13.55 7.46 -16.08
CA ASN A 194 -13.50 7.97 -14.71
C ASN A 194 -12.14 8.61 -14.34
N LEU A 195 -11.16 8.55 -15.24
CA LEU A 195 -9.81 9.05 -14.99
C LEU A 195 -9.77 10.57 -15.06
N THR A 196 -9.22 11.18 -14.01
CA THR A 196 -9.02 12.62 -13.88
C THR A 196 -7.56 13.01 -13.98
N TRP A 197 -6.65 12.09 -13.62
CA TRP A 197 -5.22 12.33 -13.63
C TRP A 197 -4.46 11.10 -14.15
N ILE A 198 -3.61 11.33 -15.15
CA ILE A 198 -2.71 10.32 -15.68
C ILE A 198 -1.31 10.92 -15.74
N GLU A 199 -0.37 10.25 -15.09
CA GLU A 199 1.05 10.59 -15.15
C GLU A 199 1.78 9.40 -15.78
N ALA A 200 2.36 9.59 -16.97
CA ALA A 200 3.17 8.57 -17.62
C ALA A 200 4.60 9.09 -17.72
N ASP A 201 5.52 8.42 -17.05
CA ASP A 201 6.86 9.00 -16.84
C ASP A 201 7.67 9.11 -18.15
N PHE A 202 7.33 8.37 -19.23
CA PHE A 202 8.10 8.31 -20.49
C PHE A 202 7.26 7.92 -21.73
N LEU A 203 6.16 8.61 -22.02
CA LEU A 203 5.49 8.43 -23.32
C LEU A 203 6.24 9.19 -24.41
N TYR A 204 6.54 8.52 -25.53
CA TYR A 204 7.00 9.22 -26.72
C TYR A 204 5.83 10.01 -27.34
N PRO A 205 6.06 11.20 -27.93
CA PRO A 205 4.99 11.98 -28.54
C PRO A 205 4.16 11.21 -29.57
N GLU A 206 4.76 10.26 -30.30
CA GLU A 206 4.06 9.35 -31.21
C GLU A 206 3.05 8.41 -30.52
N GLU A 207 3.32 7.95 -29.30
CA GLU A 207 2.44 7.04 -28.54
C GLU A 207 1.24 7.77 -27.93
N CYS A 208 1.34 9.10 -27.76
CA CYS A 208 0.24 9.92 -27.26
C CYS A 208 -0.93 10.08 -28.25
N VAL A 209 -0.72 9.77 -29.54
CA VAL A 209 -1.74 9.94 -30.59
C VAL A 209 -2.66 8.71 -30.69
N THR A 210 -2.23 7.57 -30.15
CA THR A 210 -2.95 6.28 -30.19
C THR A 210 -3.77 5.98 -28.93
N ILE A 211 -3.70 6.84 -27.90
CA ILE A 211 -4.42 6.72 -26.63
C ILE A 211 -5.85 7.25 -26.74
#